data_AF-A0A935T7R7-F1
#
_entry.id   AF-A0A935T7R7-F1
#
_cell.length_a   1.000
_cell.length_b   1.000
_cell.length_c   1.000
_cell.angle_alpha   90.00
_cell.angle_beta   90.00
_cell.angle_gamma   90.00
#
_symmetry.space_group_name_H-M   'P 1'
#
loop_
_entity.id
_entity.type
_entity.pdbx_description
1 polymer ?
#
loop_
_entity_poly.entity_id
_entity_poly.type
_entity_poly.pdbx_seq_one_letter_code
_entity_poly.pdbx_strand_id
1 'polypeptide(L)'
;MATAIYKPDSIPGPETTSLAPSPKSLAGLRIAVLDNGKPNAGVVMTRAAETLAARVGAKVTLITKKGPRGESANAAIPCDPEIFDRLVAEADLVLTGAADCGSCTAYSVVDAIALEKAGIPAVVVTTTKFKPIAETLSEQFGLKETRLLVLPHPIGGTDRETLYEWADAGVERVIGVVMGR
;
A
#
# COMPACT_ATOMS: atom_id res chain seq x y z
N MET A 1 24.22 13.59 39.64
CA MET A 1 24.67 12.42 38.87
C MET A 1 24.80 12.84 37.42
N ALA A 2 25.87 12.47 36.72
CA ALA A 2 26.02 12.79 35.29
C ALA A 2 25.61 11.58 34.46
N THR A 3 24.53 11.70 33.68
CA THR A 3 24.04 10.63 32.81
C THR A 3 24.82 10.66 31.50
N ALA A 4 25.73 9.71 31.31
CA ALA A 4 26.25 9.39 29.98
C ALA A 4 25.28 8.43 29.28
N ILE A 5 24.81 8.81 28.09
CA ILE A 5 23.86 8.04 27.28
C ILE A 5 24.65 7.28 26.20
N TYR A 6 24.43 5.97 26.10
CA TYR A 6 24.94 5.16 24.99
C TYR A 6 24.29 5.61 23.67
N LYS A 7 25.09 5.82 22.63
CA LYS A 7 24.57 5.91 21.24
C LYS A 7 24.30 4.48 20.75
N PRO A 8 23.33 4.24 19.86
CA PRO A 8 23.15 2.92 19.22
C PRO A 8 24.14 2.78 18.04
N ASP A 9 25.44 2.75 18.33
CA ASP A 9 26.53 2.88 17.36
C ASP A 9 26.89 1.59 16.61
N SER A 10 25.90 0.98 15.92
CA SER A 10 26.02 0.22 14.65
C SER A 10 24.65 -0.33 14.19
N ILE A 11 24.35 -0.72 12.94
CA ILE A 11 24.79 -0.47 11.53
C ILE A 11 23.65 -1.11 10.67
N PRO A 12 23.24 -0.62 9.48
CA PRO A 12 23.43 0.69 8.84
C PRO A 12 22.17 1.58 9.00
N GLY A 13 22.05 2.66 8.21
CA GLY A 13 20.73 3.22 7.90
C GLY A 13 19.85 2.19 7.16
N PRO A 14 18.56 2.48 6.90
CA PRO A 14 17.70 1.54 6.18
C PRO A 14 18.33 1.11 4.86
N GLU A 15 18.17 -0.17 4.50
CA GLU A 15 18.53 -0.63 3.15
C GLU A 15 17.72 0.16 2.12
N THR A 16 18.39 1.11 1.46
CA THR A 16 17.76 1.94 0.44
C THR A 16 17.29 1.08 -0.72
N THR A 17 16.02 1.21 -1.08
CA THR A 17 15.45 0.61 -2.29
C THR A 17 14.93 1.71 -3.21
N SER A 18 15.00 1.47 -4.51
CA SER A 18 14.21 2.22 -5.48
C SER A 18 12.81 1.63 -5.57
N LEU A 19 11.92 2.36 -6.25
CA LEU A 19 10.69 1.77 -6.78
C LEU A 19 11.03 0.67 -7.79
N ALA A 20 10.17 -0.35 -7.86
CA ALA A 20 10.04 -1.26 -8.98
C ALA A 20 9.77 -0.47 -10.28
N PRO A 21 10.24 -0.96 -11.44
CA PRO A 21 10.07 -0.26 -12.72
C PRO A 21 8.61 0.07 -13.02
N SER A 22 8.32 1.34 -13.29
CA SER A 22 6.99 1.76 -13.74
C SER A 22 6.62 1.06 -15.06
N PRO A 23 5.45 0.41 -15.14
CA PRO A 23 5.06 -0.34 -16.33
C PRO A 23 4.80 0.60 -17.52
N LYS A 24 5.24 0.18 -18.72
CA LYS A 24 5.07 0.96 -19.96
C LYS A 24 3.60 1.17 -20.36
N SER A 25 2.73 0.26 -19.92
CA SER A 25 1.27 0.30 -20.07
C SER A 25 0.63 -0.43 -18.90
N LEU A 26 -0.55 0.03 -18.47
CA LEU A 26 -1.36 -0.67 -17.47
C LEU A 26 -2.34 -1.67 -18.11
N ALA A 27 -2.52 -1.63 -19.43
CA ALA A 27 -3.43 -2.54 -20.14
C ALA A 27 -2.95 -3.99 -20.04
N GLY A 28 -3.87 -4.90 -19.73
CA GLY A 28 -3.60 -6.33 -19.56
C GLY A 28 -2.99 -6.74 -18.22
N LEU A 29 -2.57 -5.79 -17.37
CA LEU A 29 -1.96 -6.10 -16.07
C LEU A 29 -2.93 -6.77 -15.11
N ARG A 30 -2.36 -7.54 -14.18
CA ARG A 30 -3.03 -8.21 -13.07
C ARG A 30 -2.92 -7.32 -11.83
N ILE A 31 -4.04 -6.78 -11.37
CA ILE A 31 -4.11 -5.95 -10.18
C ILE A 31 -4.51 -6.83 -9.01
N ALA A 32 -3.85 -6.65 -7.86
CA ALA A 32 -4.25 -7.27 -6.60
C ALA A 32 -4.51 -6.24 -5.50
N VAL A 33 -5.34 -6.62 -4.53
CA VAL A 33 -5.65 -5.85 -3.32
C VAL A 33 -5.21 -6.63 -2.10
N LEU A 34 -4.34 -6.01 -1.30
CA LEU A 34 -3.84 -6.52 -0.03
C LEU A 34 -4.53 -5.76 1.13
N ASP A 35 -5.61 -6.33 1.64
CA ASP A 35 -6.39 -5.74 2.74
C ASP A 35 -5.73 -6.01 4.10
N ASN A 36 -5.44 -4.97 4.86
CA ASN A 36 -4.95 -5.09 6.23
C ASN A 36 -6.04 -5.42 7.26
N GLY A 37 -7.31 -5.52 6.83
CA GLY A 37 -8.44 -5.95 7.63
C GLY A 37 -9.11 -4.83 8.43
N LYS A 38 -8.74 -3.56 8.19
CA LYS A 38 -9.43 -2.42 8.83
C LYS A 38 -10.84 -2.21 8.25
N PRO A 39 -11.77 -1.65 9.04
CA PRO A 39 -13.08 -1.25 8.54
C PRO A 39 -12.96 -0.43 7.25
N ASN A 40 -13.74 -0.80 6.24
CA ASN A 40 -13.78 -0.20 4.90
C ASN A 40 -12.49 -0.21 4.06
N ALA A 41 -11.36 -0.72 4.56
CA ALA A 41 -10.11 -0.78 3.79
C ALA A 41 -10.25 -1.64 2.53
N GLY A 42 -10.59 -2.93 2.68
CA GLY A 42 -10.88 -3.80 1.54
C GLY A 42 -11.97 -3.26 0.60
N VAL A 43 -13.00 -2.58 1.13
CA VAL A 43 -14.11 -2.01 0.33
C VAL A 43 -13.60 -0.92 -0.61
N VAL A 44 -12.91 0.08 -0.09
CA VAL A 44 -12.45 1.24 -0.87
C VAL A 44 -11.32 0.87 -1.84
N MET A 45 -10.43 -0.05 -1.43
CA MET A 45 -9.34 -0.51 -2.29
C MET A 45 -9.81 -1.44 -3.40
N THR A 46 -10.79 -2.31 -3.14
CA THR A 46 -11.43 -3.14 -4.18
C THR A 46 -12.07 -2.25 -5.23
N ARG A 47 -12.86 -1.25 -4.81
CA ARG A 47 -13.48 -0.31 -5.76
C ARG A 47 -12.44 0.44 -6.58
N ALA A 48 -11.37 0.95 -5.96
CA ALA A 48 -10.30 1.64 -6.68
C ALA A 48 -9.59 0.72 -7.69
N ALA A 49 -9.35 -0.55 -7.33
CA ALA A 49 -8.74 -1.53 -8.22
C ALA A 49 -9.66 -1.92 -9.39
N GLU A 50 -10.96 -2.10 -9.16
CA GLU A 50 -11.96 -2.40 -10.19
C GLU A 50 -12.12 -1.24 -11.18
N THR A 51 -12.27 -0.01 -10.68
CA THR A 51 -12.42 1.19 -11.52
C THR A 51 -11.12 1.47 -12.29
N LEU A 52 -9.94 1.28 -11.68
CA LEU A 52 -8.65 1.30 -12.38
C LEU A 52 -8.60 0.24 -13.49
N ALA A 53 -8.98 -1.00 -13.20
CA ALA A 53 -8.96 -2.09 -14.17
C ALA A 53 -9.84 -1.78 -15.39
N ALA A 54 -11.08 -1.34 -15.16
CA ALA A 54 -12.00 -0.92 -16.21
C ALA A 54 -11.45 0.29 -17.01
N ARG A 55 -10.82 1.25 -16.33
CA ARG A 55 -10.30 2.49 -16.94
C ARG A 55 -9.14 2.27 -17.90
N VAL A 56 -8.27 1.29 -17.62
CA VAL A 56 -7.01 1.07 -18.36
C VAL A 56 -6.95 -0.26 -19.12
N GLY A 57 -7.97 -1.11 -19.00
CA GLY A 57 -8.00 -2.45 -19.62
C GLY A 57 -7.15 -3.50 -18.88
N ALA A 58 -6.96 -3.33 -17.57
CA ALA A 58 -6.33 -4.33 -16.69
C ALA A 58 -7.39 -5.28 -16.11
N LYS A 59 -6.99 -6.18 -15.20
CA LYS A 59 -7.91 -7.10 -14.49
C LYS A 59 -7.57 -7.16 -13.01
N VAL A 60 -8.57 -7.06 -12.13
CA VAL A 60 -8.40 -7.47 -10.73
C VAL A 60 -8.36 -9.00 -10.70
N THR A 61 -7.34 -9.58 -10.07
CA THR A 61 -7.06 -11.02 -10.08
C THR A 61 -7.04 -11.65 -8.69
N LEU A 62 -6.58 -10.89 -7.69
CA LEU A 62 -6.49 -11.34 -6.30
C LEU A 62 -6.97 -10.24 -5.35
N ILE A 63 -7.90 -10.58 -4.47
CA ILE A 63 -8.29 -9.75 -3.32
C ILE A 63 -8.09 -10.65 -2.10
N THR A 64 -7.18 -10.29 -1.22
CA THR A 64 -6.81 -11.11 -0.06
C THR A 64 -6.49 -10.22 1.14
N LYS A 65 -6.67 -10.74 2.36
CA LYS A 65 -6.11 -10.07 3.54
C LYS A 65 -4.67 -10.50 3.76
N LYS A 66 -3.91 -9.66 4.44
CA LYS A 66 -2.46 -9.87 4.61
C LYS A 66 -2.03 -10.86 5.69
N GLY A 67 -2.94 -11.35 6.53
CA GLY A 67 -2.59 -12.34 7.55
C GLY A 67 -2.70 -13.78 7.04
N PRO A 68 -2.35 -14.77 7.88
CA PRO A 68 -2.29 -16.17 7.50
C PRO A 68 -3.59 -16.65 6.83
N ARG A 69 -3.46 -17.47 5.78
CA ARG A 69 -4.59 -18.02 4.98
C ARG A 69 -5.45 -16.96 4.27
N GLY A 70 -5.02 -15.70 4.20
CA GLY A 70 -5.80 -14.62 3.60
C GLY A 70 -6.80 -13.99 4.58
N GLU A 71 -6.62 -14.19 5.89
CA GLU A 71 -7.45 -13.65 6.96
C GLU A 71 -6.65 -12.64 7.78
N SER A 72 -7.26 -11.52 8.17
CA SER A 72 -6.67 -10.65 9.21
C SER A 72 -7.74 -9.93 10.02
N ALA A 73 -7.47 -9.89 11.33
CA ALA A 73 -8.13 -9.02 12.32
C ALA A 73 -7.14 -8.02 12.95
N ASN A 74 -5.88 -7.99 12.51
CA ASN A 74 -4.85 -7.08 13.00
C ASN A 74 -4.13 -6.40 11.81
N ALA A 75 -4.31 -5.09 11.69
CA ALA A 75 -3.68 -4.30 10.63
C ALA A 75 -2.18 -4.01 10.87
N ALA A 76 -1.69 -4.26 12.08
CA ALA A 76 -0.33 -3.97 12.54
C ALA A 76 0.54 -5.24 12.65
N ILE A 77 0.51 -6.07 11.61
CA ILE A 77 1.40 -7.21 11.37
C ILE A 77 1.99 -7.08 9.96
N PRO A 78 3.14 -7.69 9.63
CA PRO A 78 3.59 -7.78 8.25
C PRO A 78 2.67 -8.71 7.43
N CYS A 79 2.74 -8.61 6.10
CA CYS A 79 2.15 -9.60 5.21
C CYS A 79 2.69 -11.01 5.51
N ASP A 80 1.79 -11.99 5.56
CA ASP A 80 2.11 -13.40 5.71
C ASP A 80 2.90 -13.90 4.48
N PRO A 81 3.97 -14.71 4.65
CA PRO A 81 4.79 -15.17 3.53
C PRO A 81 4.01 -15.90 2.43
N GLU A 82 3.03 -16.73 2.77
CA GLU A 82 2.23 -17.45 1.75
C GLU A 82 1.38 -16.48 0.93
N ILE A 83 0.91 -15.40 1.54
CA ILE A 83 0.16 -14.34 0.86
C ILE A 83 1.09 -13.45 0.03
N PHE A 84 2.30 -13.18 0.52
CA PHE A 84 3.32 -12.44 -0.23
C PHE A 84 3.75 -13.17 -1.51
N ASP A 85 4.10 -14.45 -1.40
CA ASP A 85 4.50 -15.28 -2.55
C ASP A 85 3.39 -15.35 -3.60
N ARG A 86 2.12 -15.45 -3.16
CA ARG A 86 0.95 -15.39 -4.04
C ARG A 86 0.79 -14.03 -4.72
N LEU A 87 1.00 -12.92 -4.02
CA LEU A 87 0.95 -11.59 -4.65
C LEU A 87 2.01 -11.45 -5.75
N VAL A 88 3.25 -11.89 -5.49
CA VAL A 88 4.34 -11.84 -6.48
C VAL A 88 4.08 -12.77 -7.67
N ALA A 89 3.45 -13.93 -7.45
CA ALA A 89 3.09 -14.85 -8.52
C ALA A 89 1.85 -14.39 -9.33
N GLU A 90 0.83 -13.82 -8.68
CA GLU A 90 -0.49 -13.57 -9.26
C GLU A 90 -0.71 -12.11 -9.74
N ALA A 91 0.10 -11.14 -9.30
CA ALA A 91 -0.09 -9.71 -9.60
C ALA A 91 1.10 -9.04 -10.33
N ASP A 92 0.80 -7.93 -11.01
CA ASP A 92 1.76 -7.01 -11.64
C ASP A 92 1.66 -5.58 -11.05
N LEU A 93 0.65 -5.32 -10.21
CA LEU A 93 0.41 -4.09 -9.46
C LEU A 93 -0.41 -4.43 -8.20
N VAL A 94 -0.01 -3.92 -7.03
CA VAL A 94 -0.73 -4.16 -5.77
C VAL A 94 -1.20 -2.86 -5.13
N LEU A 95 -2.46 -2.80 -4.69
CA LEU A 95 -2.96 -1.78 -3.76
C LEU A 95 -2.94 -2.37 -2.35
N THR A 96 -2.22 -1.74 -1.41
CA THR A 96 -2.07 -2.20 -0.02
C THR A 96 -2.49 -1.13 0.98
N GLY A 97 -3.16 -1.51 2.07
CA GLY A 97 -3.69 -0.55 3.03
C GLY A 97 -4.81 -1.10 3.90
N ALA A 98 -5.52 -0.28 4.68
CA ALA A 98 -5.41 1.17 4.74
C ALA A 98 -4.40 1.70 5.78
N ALA A 99 -3.64 2.72 5.37
CA ALA A 99 -2.66 3.44 6.18
C ALA A 99 -3.29 4.71 6.83
N ASP A 100 -4.23 4.53 7.74
CA ASP A 100 -5.01 5.60 8.41
C ASP A 100 -4.85 5.61 9.95
N CYS A 101 -3.77 5.02 10.47
CA CYS A 101 -3.42 4.98 11.89
C CYS A 101 -1.92 4.68 12.06
N GLY A 102 -1.29 5.12 13.17
CA GLY A 102 0.17 5.05 13.33
C GLY A 102 0.80 3.68 13.02
N SER A 103 0.32 2.61 13.67
CA SER A 103 0.87 1.26 13.48
C SER A 103 0.49 0.62 12.14
N CYS A 104 -0.76 0.77 11.69
CA CYS A 104 -1.20 0.22 10.40
C CYS A 104 -0.54 0.93 9.20
N THR A 105 -0.26 2.23 9.31
CA THR A 105 0.54 2.97 8.32
C THR A 105 1.96 2.40 8.23
N ALA A 106 2.64 2.16 9.35
CA ALA A 106 3.98 1.57 9.35
C ALA A 106 4.02 0.21 8.63
N TYR A 107 3.12 -0.71 8.97
CA TYR A 107 3.12 -2.03 8.34
C TYR A 107 2.67 -2.00 6.88
N SER A 108 1.70 -1.17 6.49
CA SER A 108 1.31 -1.07 5.06
C SER A 108 2.43 -0.48 4.19
N VAL A 109 3.29 0.38 4.77
CA VAL A 109 4.52 0.86 4.13
C VAL A 109 5.58 -0.25 4.04
N VAL A 110 5.78 -1.05 5.09
CA VAL A 110 6.68 -2.23 5.05
C VAL A 110 6.22 -3.25 3.99
N ASP A 111 4.93 -3.54 3.93
CA ASP A 111 4.32 -4.45 2.94
C ASP A 111 4.57 -3.93 1.50
N ALA A 112 4.42 -2.63 1.27
CA ALA A 112 4.74 -2.00 -0.02
C ALA A 112 6.24 -2.05 -0.35
N ILE A 113 7.13 -1.74 0.59
CA ILE A 113 8.59 -1.79 0.38
C ILE A 113 9.05 -3.21 0.02
N ALA A 114 8.47 -4.24 0.63
CA ALA A 114 8.75 -5.63 0.29
C ALA A 114 8.33 -5.97 -1.15
N LEU A 115 7.14 -5.52 -1.58
CA LEU A 115 6.65 -5.70 -2.95
C LEU A 115 7.51 -4.95 -3.98
N GLU A 116 7.90 -3.71 -3.70
CA GLU A 116 8.79 -2.91 -4.56
C GLU A 116 10.17 -3.57 -4.69
N LYS A 117 10.74 -4.12 -3.59
CA LYS A 117 11.96 -4.94 -3.62
C LYS A 117 11.81 -6.24 -4.44
N ALA A 118 10.62 -6.82 -4.49
CA ALA A 118 10.29 -7.97 -5.33
C ALA A 118 10.00 -7.59 -6.81
N GLY A 119 10.11 -6.30 -7.18
CA GLY A 119 9.86 -5.82 -8.54
C GLY A 119 8.38 -5.62 -8.88
N ILE A 120 7.49 -5.65 -7.89
CA ILE A 120 6.05 -5.41 -8.05
C ILE A 120 5.71 -3.99 -7.56
N PRO A 121 5.28 -3.07 -8.45
CA PRO A 121 4.79 -1.76 -8.06
C PRO A 121 3.67 -1.86 -7.02
N ALA A 122 3.80 -1.13 -5.92
CA ALA A 122 2.86 -1.15 -4.80
C ALA A 122 2.36 0.26 -4.46
N VAL A 123 1.05 0.41 -4.35
CA VAL A 123 0.38 1.68 -4.01
C VAL A 123 -0.18 1.58 -2.60
N VAL A 124 0.39 2.36 -1.68
CA VAL A 124 -0.15 2.46 -0.31
C VAL A 124 -1.39 3.35 -0.33
N VAL A 125 -2.52 2.80 0.08
CA VAL A 125 -3.77 3.55 0.23
C VAL A 125 -3.80 4.16 1.63
N THR A 126 -3.68 5.48 1.68
CA THR A 126 -3.57 6.30 2.90
C THR A 126 -4.67 7.36 2.92
N THR A 127 -4.79 8.09 4.03
CA THR A 127 -5.75 9.19 4.15
C THR A 127 -5.04 10.53 4.33
N THR A 128 -5.71 11.65 4.03
CA THR A 128 -5.13 13.01 4.07
C THR A 128 -4.37 13.34 5.36
N LYS A 129 -4.88 12.89 6.53
CA LYS A 129 -4.23 13.09 7.83
C LYS A 129 -2.98 12.23 8.05
N PHE A 130 -2.87 11.09 7.35
CA PHE A 130 -1.80 10.10 7.53
C PHE A 130 -0.79 10.05 6.38
N LYS A 131 -1.04 10.76 5.27
CA LYS A 131 -0.07 10.96 4.17
C LYS A 131 1.33 11.35 4.68
N PRO A 132 1.52 12.38 5.54
CA PRO A 132 2.86 12.78 5.99
C PRO A 132 3.57 11.68 6.79
N ILE A 133 2.81 10.86 7.53
CA ILE A 133 3.33 9.74 8.32
C ILE A 133 3.75 8.60 7.39
N ALA A 134 2.95 8.29 6.36
CA ALA A 134 3.30 7.29 5.35
C ALA A 134 4.58 7.68 4.58
N GLU A 135 4.70 8.95 4.17
CA GLU A 135 5.91 9.48 3.50
C GLU A 135 7.14 9.41 4.42
N THR A 136 7.02 9.90 5.66
CA THR A 136 8.11 9.88 6.64
C THR A 136 8.60 8.46 6.94
N LEU A 137 7.67 7.53 7.20
CA LEU A 137 8.02 6.14 7.51
C LEU A 137 8.60 5.43 6.29
N SER A 138 8.16 5.75 5.08
CA SER A 138 8.72 5.13 3.87
C SER A 138 10.16 5.57 3.63
N GLU A 139 10.47 6.86 3.76
CA GLU A 139 11.84 7.36 3.68
C GLU A 139 12.72 6.76 4.80
N GLN A 140 12.20 6.68 6.03
CA GLN A 140 12.89 6.05 7.17
C GLN A 140 13.10 4.53 7.01
N PHE A 141 12.29 3.85 6.20
CA PHE A 141 12.43 2.43 5.89
C PHE A 141 13.11 2.17 4.53
N GLY A 142 13.63 3.23 3.88
CA GLY A 142 14.53 3.13 2.73
C GLY A 142 13.91 3.37 1.35
N LEU A 143 12.62 3.73 1.26
CA LEU A 143 11.94 4.06 0.00
C LEU A 143 11.45 5.52 0.01
N LYS A 144 12.16 6.41 -0.67
CA LYS A 144 11.87 7.85 -0.61
C LYS A 144 10.59 8.28 -1.36
N GLU A 145 10.20 7.54 -2.41
CA GLU A 145 9.19 7.97 -3.38
C GLU A 145 7.98 7.02 -3.42
N THR A 146 7.51 6.54 -2.27
CA THR A 146 6.40 5.58 -2.21
C THR A 146 5.15 6.06 -2.94
N ARG A 147 4.51 5.16 -3.69
CA ARG A 147 3.31 5.48 -4.50
C ARG A 147 2.10 5.55 -3.57
N LEU A 148 1.40 6.69 -3.56
CA LEU A 148 0.30 6.96 -2.63
C LEU A 148 -1.04 7.27 -3.33
N LEU A 149 -2.05 6.46 -3.04
CA LEU A 149 -3.45 6.86 -3.17
C LEU A 149 -3.88 7.53 -1.86
N VAL A 150 -4.15 8.83 -1.92
CA VAL A 150 -4.49 9.63 -0.73
C VAL A 150 -5.98 9.96 -0.78
N LEU A 151 -6.75 9.34 0.12
CA LEU A 151 -8.20 9.54 0.25
C LEU A 151 -8.52 10.56 1.36
N PRO A 152 -9.72 11.15 1.41
CA PRO A 152 -10.19 11.89 2.58
C PRO A 152 -10.22 11.01 3.86
N HIS A 153 -10.36 11.65 5.02
CA HIS A 153 -10.29 10.99 6.33
C HIS A 153 -11.54 11.29 7.17
N PRO A 154 -12.10 10.32 7.91
CA PRO A 154 -11.70 8.90 8.01
C PRO A 154 -12.24 8.06 6.84
N ILE A 155 -11.86 6.78 6.76
CA ILE A 155 -12.55 5.79 5.91
C ILE A 155 -13.40 4.80 6.72
N GLY A 156 -12.97 4.42 7.92
CA GLY A 156 -13.57 3.30 8.67
C GLY A 156 -14.95 3.56 9.27
N GLY A 157 -15.39 4.82 9.31
CA GLY A 157 -16.75 5.24 9.72
C GLY A 157 -17.53 5.93 8.60
N THR A 158 -17.01 5.91 7.38
CA THR A 158 -17.62 6.57 6.21
C THR A 158 -18.56 5.59 5.51
N ASP A 159 -19.65 6.09 4.95
CA ASP A 159 -20.61 5.26 4.22
C ASP A 159 -20.02 4.76 2.89
N ARG A 160 -20.66 3.74 2.32
CA ARG A 160 -20.14 3.04 1.14
C ARG A 160 -20.26 3.84 -0.16
N GLU A 161 -21.22 4.75 -0.27
CA GLU A 161 -21.41 5.57 -1.48
C GLU A 161 -20.29 6.61 -1.57
N THR A 162 -20.08 7.37 -0.50
CA THR A 162 -18.95 8.30 -0.34
C THR A 162 -17.60 7.63 -0.57
N LEU A 163 -17.39 6.41 -0.05
CA LEU A 163 -16.16 5.65 -0.29
C LEU A 163 -15.96 5.27 -1.76
N TYR A 164 -17.04 4.93 -2.48
CA TYR A 164 -16.95 4.62 -3.92
C TYR A 164 -16.61 5.87 -4.73
N GLU A 165 -17.21 7.03 -4.42
CA GLU A 165 -16.84 8.30 -5.03
C GLU A 165 -15.35 8.63 -4.85
N TRP A 166 -14.82 8.46 -3.63
CA TRP A 166 -13.42 8.73 -3.34
C TRP A 166 -12.47 7.75 -4.04
N ALA A 167 -12.86 6.48 -4.13
CA ALA A 167 -12.10 5.46 -4.85
C ALA A 167 -12.05 5.77 -6.36
N ASP A 168 -13.19 6.09 -6.96
CA ASP A 168 -13.33 6.37 -8.39
C ASP A 168 -12.58 7.66 -8.78
N ALA A 169 -12.74 8.74 -8.00
CA ALA A 169 -11.97 9.98 -8.19
C ALA A 169 -10.46 9.80 -8.00
N GLY A 170 -10.05 8.78 -7.23
CA GLY A 170 -8.65 8.45 -6.97
C GLY A 170 -7.91 7.79 -8.15
N VAL A 171 -8.62 7.21 -9.12
CA VAL A 171 -8.03 6.34 -10.15
C VAL A 171 -6.99 7.04 -11.02
N GLU A 172 -7.26 8.26 -11.50
CA GLU A 172 -6.30 9.01 -12.32
C GLU A 172 -5.01 9.34 -11.54
N ARG A 173 -5.10 9.51 -10.22
CA ARG A 173 -3.91 9.66 -9.37
C ARG A 173 -3.12 8.35 -9.24
N VAL A 174 -3.80 7.19 -9.16
CA VAL A 174 -3.13 5.89 -9.18
C VAL A 174 -2.36 5.69 -10.49
N ILE A 175 -2.98 6.05 -11.62
CA ILE A 175 -2.34 5.99 -12.94
C ILE A 175 -1.04 6.84 -12.96
N GLY A 176 -1.10 8.08 -12.49
CA GLY A 176 0.09 8.96 -12.43
C GLY A 176 1.24 8.36 -11.61
N VAL A 177 0.98 7.99 -10.34
CA VAL A 177 2.04 7.48 -9.45
C VAL A 177 2.61 6.13 -9.88
N VAL A 178 1.82 5.27 -10.54
CA VAL A 178 2.31 4.00 -11.08
C VAL A 178 3.08 4.20 -12.38
N MET A 179 2.64 5.09 -13.27
CA MET A 179 3.31 5.33 -14.55
C MET A 179 4.48 6.33 -14.49
N GLY A 180 4.71 6.98 -13.34
CA GLY A 180 5.76 8.00 -13.17
C GLY A 180 5.43 9.30 -13.91
N ARG A 181 4.19 9.77 -13.80
CA ARG A 181 3.65 10.98 -14.46
C ARG A 181 2.92 11.89 -13.47
#